data_AF-A0A9W8XQA3-F1
#
_entry.id   AF-A0A9W8XQA3-F1
#
_cell.length_a   1.000
_cell.length_b   1.000
_cell.length_c   1.000
_cell.angle_alpha   90.00
_cell.angle_beta   90.00
_cell.angle_gamma   90.00
#
_symmetry.space_group_name_H-M   'P 1'
#
loop_
_entity.id
_entity.type
_entity.pdbx_description
1 polymer ?
#
loop_
_entity_poly.entity_id
_entity_poly.type
_entity_poly.pdbx_seq_one_letter_code
_entity_poly.pdbx_strand_id
1 'polypeptide(L)'
;MSEVAGKESMFKNYASGVLPFILPASTETSKPPPPVPSAKLQRWAMNNTKEVVEEPGDLRYEAYLSLLDHRIRRAWLYSIYLSSNATSIAEPLYILPTSANPFVRLATASDLRRAAENEILKFSAIIDAEELYRQAEEAFEALETALGEDLWFFGAEKPGLFDASVFSYTHLLMDDSLGNGWTDTRLREALLKRSHLISHRDRIVASHFPFSNPGKSLQ
;
A
#
# COMPACT_ATOMS: atom_id res chain seq x y z
N MET A 1 -35.91 20.78 -1.72
CA MET A 1 -34.80 21.22 -2.60
C MET A 1 -33.52 21.52 -1.80
N SER A 2 -33.10 20.66 -0.86
CA SER A 2 -31.88 20.89 -0.04
C SER A 2 -30.91 19.71 -0.01
N GLU A 3 -31.25 18.58 -0.62
CA GLU A 3 -30.46 17.34 -0.53
C GLU A 3 -29.41 17.19 -1.65
N VAL A 4 -29.53 18.00 -2.71
CA VAL A 4 -28.63 17.96 -3.88
C VAL A 4 -27.35 18.80 -3.63
N ALA A 5 -27.45 19.89 -2.86
CA ALA A 5 -26.33 20.80 -2.59
C ALA A 5 -25.27 20.20 -1.64
N GLY A 6 -25.66 19.29 -0.74
CA GLY A 6 -24.73 18.65 0.20
C GLY A 6 -23.78 17.64 -0.46
N LYS A 7 -24.23 16.94 -1.50
CA LYS A 7 -23.39 16.00 -2.26
C LYS A 7 -22.39 16.75 -3.15
N GLU A 8 -22.79 17.82 -3.83
CA GLU A 8 -21.89 18.62 -4.66
C GLU A 8 -20.77 19.31 -3.86
N SER A 9 -21.07 19.73 -2.62
CA SER A 9 -20.07 20.29 -1.70
C SER A 9 -19.05 19.24 -1.23
N MET A 10 -19.43 17.98 -1.16
CA MET A 10 -18.53 16.88 -0.81
C MET A 10 -17.58 16.59 -1.98
N PHE A 11 -18.13 16.55 -3.21
CA PHE A 11 -17.36 16.28 -4.43
C PHE A 11 -16.34 17.37 -4.81
N LYS A 12 -16.59 18.63 -4.43
CA LYS A 12 -15.67 19.74 -4.70
C LYS A 12 -14.40 19.80 -3.84
N ASN A 13 -14.34 19.05 -2.73
CA ASN A 13 -13.19 19.07 -1.82
C ASN A 13 -12.20 17.90 -2.02
N TYR A 14 -12.43 16.99 -2.98
CA TYR A 14 -11.53 15.87 -3.31
C TYR A 14 -10.37 16.29 -4.23
N ALA A 15 -9.75 17.44 -3.98
CA ALA A 15 -8.81 18.10 -4.89
C ALA A 15 -7.51 17.33 -5.23
N SER A 16 -7.32 16.11 -4.72
CA SER A 16 -6.21 15.23 -5.12
C SER A 16 -6.64 13.96 -5.87
N GLY A 17 -7.91 13.53 -5.79
CA GLY A 17 -8.38 12.28 -6.42
C GLY A 17 -7.71 10.98 -5.94
N VAL A 18 -6.84 11.03 -4.92
CA VAL A 18 -6.01 9.90 -4.46
C VAL A 18 -6.43 9.47 -3.04
N LEU A 19 -6.79 8.20 -2.89
CA LEU A 19 -6.87 7.51 -1.59
C LEU A 19 -5.45 7.10 -1.15
N PRO A 20 -5.13 7.09 0.16
CA PRO A 20 -6.01 7.31 1.31
C PRO A 20 -6.14 8.78 1.78
N PHE A 21 -7.26 9.13 2.43
CA PHE A 21 -7.46 10.40 3.16
C PHE A 21 -8.29 10.16 4.43
N ILE A 22 -8.23 11.09 5.38
CA ILE A 22 -9.01 11.03 6.63
C ILE A 22 -10.01 12.18 6.69
N LEU A 23 -11.20 11.90 7.22
CA LEU A 23 -12.21 12.90 7.59
C LEU A 23 -12.26 12.99 9.12
N PRO A 24 -11.72 14.05 9.74
CA PRO A 24 -11.82 14.22 11.18
C PRO A 24 -13.29 14.33 11.62
N ALA A 25 -13.62 13.79 12.79
CA ALA A 25 -14.95 13.94 13.36
C ALA A 25 -15.21 15.41 13.74
N SER A 26 -16.39 15.93 13.42
CA SER A 26 -16.86 17.25 13.86
C SER A 26 -17.85 17.11 15.01
N THR A 27 -17.74 17.96 16.02
CA THR A 27 -18.79 18.15 17.03
C THR A 27 -19.94 19.02 16.49
N GLU A 28 -19.73 19.75 15.40
CA GLU A 28 -20.72 20.64 14.78
C GLU A 28 -21.21 20.07 13.45
N THR A 29 -22.52 19.77 13.36
CA THR A 29 -23.16 19.21 12.15
C THR A 29 -23.23 20.19 10.98
N SER A 30 -23.10 21.49 11.24
CA SER A 30 -23.23 22.56 10.24
C SER A 30 -21.93 22.83 9.46
N LYS A 31 -20.77 22.39 9.96
CA LYS A 31 -19.47 22.63 9.31
C LYS A 31 -18.52 21.45 9.52
N PRO A 32 -18.49 20.47 8.60
CA PRO A 32 -17.51 19.40 8.66
C PRO A 32 -16.09 19.95 8.43
N PRO A 33 -15.07 19.44 9.16
CA PRO A 33 -13.69 19.83 8.96
C PRO A 33 -13.19 19.41 7.56
N PRO A 34 -12.17 20.11 7.02
CA PRO A 34 -11.62 19.75 5.72
C PRO A 34 -10.97 18.37 5.77
N PRO A 35 -11.04 17.60 4.65
CA PRO A 35 -10.35 16.31 4.55
C PRO A 35 -8.84 16.49 4.70
N VAL A 36 -8.20 15.53 5.35
CA VAL A 36 -6.74 15.43 5.46
C VAL A 36 -6.25 14.49 4.36
N PRO A 37 -5.57 15.01 3.31
CA PRO A 37 -5.09 14.19 2.20
C PRO A 37 -3.90 13.31 2.61
N SER A 38 -3.62 12.24 1.85
CA SER A 38 -2.51 11.29 2.08
C SER A 38 -1.20 11.97 2.47
N ALA A 39 -0.78 12.97 1.70
CA ALA A 39 0.48 13.69 1.90
C ALA A 39 0.56 14.49 3.21
N LYS A 40 -0.58 14.71 3.89
CA LYS A 40 -0.66 15.41 5.18
C LYS A 40 -1.01 14.49 6.34
N LEU A 41 -1.25 13.19 6.09
CA LEU A 41 -1.70 12.25 7.13
C LEU A 41 -0.68 12.09 8.24
N GLN A 42 0.59 11.90 7.87
CA GLN A 42 1.69 11.75 8.83
C GLN A 42 1.79 12.97 9.75
N ARG A 43 1.90 14.17 9.17
CA ARG A 43 1.94 15.43 9.94
C ARG A 43 0.69 15.63 10.80
N TRP A 44 -0.47 15.26 10.27
CA TRP A 44 -1.72 15.35 11.03
C TRP A 44 -1.71 14.37 12.21
N ALA A 45 -1.26 13.13 12.03
CA ALA A 45 -1.17 12.14 13.10
C ALA A 45 -0.21 12.61 14.21
N MET A 46 0.97 13.14 13.85
CA MET A 46 1.93 13.69 14.82
C MET A 46 1.35 14.85 15.62
N ASN A 47 0.59 15.74 14.98
CA ASN A 47 -0.03 16.87 15.66
C ASN A 47 -1.19 16.48 16.59
N ASN A 48 -1.79 15.30 16.39
CA ASN A 48 -2.98 14.85 17.13
C ASN A 48 -2.70 13.68 18.07
N THR A 49 -1.44 13.22 18.17
CA THR A 49 -1.02 12.10 19.02
C THR A 49 -0.07 12.59 20.10
N LYS A 50 -0.16 12.01 21.31
CA LYS A 50 0.75 12.34 22.42
C LYS A 50 2.11 11.63 22.32
N GLU A 51 2.16 10.57 21.55
CA GLU A 51 3.38 9.80 21.28
C GLU A 51 4.12 10.38 20.08
N VAL A 52 5.44 10.59 20.25
CA VAL A 52 6.33 11.00 19.18
C VAL A 52 6.76 9.75 18.42
N VAL A 53 6.47 9.70 17.13
CA VAL A 53 7.10 8.74 16.22
C VAL A 53 8.45 9.35 15.85
N GLU A 54 9.54 8.72 16.28
CA GLU A 54 10.88 9.13 15.88
C GLU A 54 11.11 8.76 14.42
N GLU A 55 11.46 9.75 13.60
CA GLU A 55 11.93 9.52 12.25
C GLU A 55 13.43 9.73 12.21
N PRO A 56 14.22 8.71 11.86
CA PRO A 56 15.65 8.90 11.68
C PRO A 56 15.86 9.86 10.50
N GLY A 57 16.46 11.03 10.74
CA GLY A 57 16.90 11.96 9.69
C GLY A 57 18.14 11.46 8.93
N ASP A 58 18.23 10.15 8.69
CA ASP A 58 19.40 9.47 8.17
C ASP A 58 19.33 9.37 6.64
N LEU A 59 20.45 9.63 5.94
CA LEU A 59 20.57 9.41 4.49
C LEU A 59 20.24 7.97 4.08
N ARG A 60 20.46 7.00 4.99
CA ARG A 60 20.10 5.60 4.78
C ARG A 60 18.59 5.43 4.63
N TYR A 61 17.79 6.17 5.40
CA TYR A 61 16.33 6.11 5.35
C TYR A 61 15.81 6.41 3.94
N GLU A 62 16.23 7.54 3.36
CA GLU A 62 15.82 7.95 2.01
C GLU A 62 16.28 6.96 0.93
N ALA A 63 17.49 6.43 1.07
CA ALA A 63 18.02 5.45 0.12
C ALA A 63 17.18 4.15 0.13
N TYR A 64 16.83 3.62 1.29
CA TYR A 64 15.98 2.42 1.38
C TYR A 64 14.53 2.70 1.01
N LEU A 65 14.00 3.89 1.30
CA LEU A 65 12.65 4.28 0.87
C LEU A 65 12.55 4.32 -0.66
N SER A 66 13.61 4.77 -1.34
CA SER A 66 13.68 4.73 -2.80
C SER A 66 13.60 3.31 -3.38
N LEU A 67 14.08 2.29 -2.65
CA LEU A 67 13.95 0.88 -3.07
C LEU A 67 12.48 0.45 -3.05
N LEU A 68 11.72 0.86 -2.03
CA LEU A 68 10.28 0.60 -1.94
C LEU A 68 9.54 1.32 -3.08
N ASP A 69 9.75 2.63 -3.20
CA ASP A 69 9.01 3.49 -4.13
C ASP A 69 9.31 3.22 -5.61
N HIS A 70 10.52 2.75 -5.92
CA HIS A 70 10.90 2.49 -7.29
C HIS A 70 10.98 1.01 -7.62
N ARG A 71 11.64 0.16 -6.83
CA ARG A 71 11.85 -1.23 -7.23
C ARG A 71 10.63 -2.09 -6.89
N ILE A 72 10.25 -2.11 -5.61
CA ILE A 72 9.15 -2.94 -5.12
C ILE A 72 7.81 -2.46 -5.69
N ARG A 73 7.55 -1.14 -5.66
CA ARG A 73 6.31 -0.57 -6.19
C ARG A 73 6.10 -0.86 -7.67
N ARG A 74 7.13 -0.76 -8.53
CA ARG A 74 6.98 -1.06 -9.96
C ARG A 74 6.70 -2.54 -10.20
N ALA A 75 7.40 -3.43 -9.50
CA ALA A 75 7.12 -4.86 -9.58
C ALA A 75 5.71 -5.18 -9.05
N TRP A 76 5.27 -4.54 -7.97
CA TRP A 76 3.90 -4.65 -7.45
C TRP A 76 2.85 -4.21 -8.48
N LEU A 77 3.01 -3.04 -9.10
CA LEU A 77 2.09 -2.54 -10.13
C LEU A 77 1.99 -3.49 -11.32
N TYR A 78 3.13 -3.99 -11.81
CA TYR A 78 3.15 -5.01 -12.86
C TYR A 78 2.42 -6.28 -12.40
N SER A 79 2.77 -6.75 -11.20
CA SER A 79 2.22 -7.97 -10.61
C SER A 79 0.73 -7.91 -10.41
N ILE A 80 0.13 -6.74 -10.17
CA ILE A 80 -1.31 -6.60 -9.91
C ILE A 80 -2.09 -6.31 -11.19
N TYR A 81 -1.59 -5.43 -12.06
CA TYR A 81 -2.40 -4.88 -13.16
C TYR A 81 -2.00 -5.41 -14.55
N LEU A 82 -0.77 -5.93 -14.72
CA LEU A 82 -0.23 -6.30 -16.04
C LEU A 82 0.01 -7.81 -16.21
N SER A 83 0.09 -8.57 -15.13
CA SER A 83 0.25 -10.03 -15.13
C SER A 83 -1.09 -10.78 -15.15
N SER A 84 -1.03 -12.12 -15.03
CA SER A 84 -2.21 -12.98 -14.84
C SER A 84 -3.02 -12.66 -13.57
N ASN A 85 -2.44 -11.95 -12.60
CA ASN A 85 -3.15 -11.53 -11.39
C ASN A 85 -4.17 -10.40 -11.65
N ALA A 86 -4.17 -9.78 -12.83
CA ALA A 86 -5.15 -8.73 -13.15
C ALA A 86 -6.59 -9.23 -13.01
N THR A 87 -6.85 -10.49 -13.36
CA THR A 87 -8.16 -11.14 -13.23
C THR A 87 -8.37 -11.75 -11.84
N SER A 88 -7.33 -12.28 -11.19
CA SER A 88 -7.48 -12.90 -9.87
C SER A 88 -7.50 -11.89 -8.72
N ILE A 89 -6.82 -10.76 -8.84
CA ILE A 89 -6.68 -9.75 -7.78
C ILE A 89 -7.32 -8.43 -8.19
N ALA A 90 -6.87 -7.81 -9.28
CA ALA A 90 -7.30 -6.44 -9.59
C ALA A 90 -8.79 -6.36 -9.95
N GLU A 91 -9.31 -7.35 -10.67
CA GLU A 91 -10.72 -7.42 -11.05
C GLU A 91 -11.67 -7.47 -9.85
N PRO A 92 -11.59 -8.46 -8.93
CA PRO A 92 -12.50 -8.53 -7.80
C PRO A 92 -12.36 -7.37 -6.81
N LEU A 93 -11.17 -6.79 -6.66
CA LEU A 93 -10.92 -5.73 -5.66
C LEU A 93 -11.17 -4.31 -6.18
N TYR A 94 -10.80 -4.01 -7.42
CA TYR A 94 -10.79 -2.64 -7.95
C TYR A 94 -11.74 -2.41 -9.12
N ILE A 95 -12.21 -3.46 -9.82
CA ILE A 95 -13.04 -3.31 -11.02
C ILE A 95 -14.51 -3.68 -10.72
N LEU A 96 -14.77 -4.88 -10.21
CA LEU A 96 -16.13 -5.37 -9.96
C LEU A 96 -16.94 -4.49 -9.00
N PRO A 97 -16.36 -3.97 -7.89
CA PRO A 97 -17.11 -3.14 -6.94
C PRO A 97 -17.43 -1.73 -7.48
N THR A 98 -16.72 -1.27 -8.51
CA THR A 98 -16.81 0.12 -9.01
C THR A 98 -18.12 0.41 -9.73
N SER A 99 -18.72 -0.59 -10.39
CA SER A 99 -20.01 -0.43 -11.08
C SER A 99 -20.66 -1.79 -11.34
N ALA A 100 -21.97 -1.83 -11.56
CA ALA A 100 -22.66 -3.01 -12.12
C ALA A 100 -22.64 -3.03 -13.67
N ASN A 101 -22.29 -1.91 -14.32
CA ASN A 101 -22.30 -1.79 -15.77
C ASN A 101 -21.00 -2.38 -16.38
N PRO A 102 -21.10 -3.37 -17.30
CA PRO A 102 -19.92 -3.98 -17.93
C PRO A 102 -19.02 -3.01 -18.69
N PHE A 103 -19.58 -1.99 -19.34
CA PHE A 103 -18.79 -1.00 -20.10
C PHE A 103 -17.99 -0.10 -19.16
N VAL A 104 -18.56 0.26 -18.01
CA VAL A 104 -17.85 1.05 -16.99
C VAL A 104 -16.70 0.22 -16.42
N ARG A 105 -16.94 -1.06 -16.10
CA ARG A 105 -15.90 -1.99 -15.63
C ARG A 105 -14.76 -2.12 -16.64
N LEU A 106 -15.09 -2.28 -17.93
CA LEU A 106 -14.10 -2.37 -19.00
C LEU A 106 -13.26 -1.09 -19.11
N ALA A 107 -13.90 0.08 -19.04
CA ALA A 107 -13.20 1.36 -19.05
C ALA A 107 -12.26 1.50 -17.83
N THR A 108 -12.75 1.18 -16.62
CA THR A 108 -11.95 1.18 -15.39
C THR A 108 -10.75 0.23 -15.49
N ALA A 109 -10.94 -0.98 -16.03
CA ALA A 109 -9.86 -1.94 -16.22
C ALA A 109 -8.78 -1.39 -17.17
N SER A 110 -9.19 -0.79 -18.29
CA SER A 110 -8.28 -0.15 -19.25
C SER A 110 -7.53 1.04 -18.63
N ASP A 111 -8.21 1.86 -17.83
CA ASP A 111 -7.60 3.02 -17.17
C ASP A 111 -6.57 2.60 -16.10
N LEU A 112 -6.89 1.60 -15.26
CA LEU A 112 -5.96 1.05 -14.28
C LEU A 112 -4.73 0.44 -14.94
N ARG A 113 -4.94 -0.33 -16.00
CA ARG A 113 -3.85 -0.92 -16.79
C ARG A 113 -2.93 0.16 -17.37
N ARG A 114 -3.51 1.15 -18.06
CA ARG A 114 -2.77 2.26 -18.66
C ARG A 114 -2.04 3.10 -17.62
N ALA A 115 -2.65 3.32 -16.46
CA ALA A 115 -2.00 4.04 -15.35
C ALA A 115 -0.78 3.27 -14.82
N ALA A 116 -0.88 1.95 -14.66
CA ALA A 116 0.25 1.12 -14.25
C ALA A 116 1.36 1.10 -15.30
N GLU A 117 1.02 0.97 -16.59
CA GLU A 117 1.98 1.05 -17.71
C GLU A 117 2.72 2.39 -17.70
N ASN A 118 1.98 3.51 -17.61
CA ASN A 118 2.56 4.84 -17.56
C ASN A 118 3.48 5.05 -16.35
N GLU A 119 3.12 4.52 -15.19
CA GLU A 119 3.95 4.63 -13.98
C GLU A 119 5.27 3.87 -14.10
N ILE A 120 5.23 2.66 -14.68
CA ILE A 120 6.43 1.84 -14.90
C ILE A 120 7.34 2.48 -15.97
N LEU A 121 6.74 2.94 -17.08
CA LEU A 121 7.46 3.52 -18.22
C LEU A 121 8.10 4.89 -17.94
N LYS A 122 7.79 5.54 -16.81
CA LYS A 122 8.54 6.74 -16.36
C LYS A 122 10.02 6.46 -16.12
N PHE A 123 10.37 5.20 -15.82
CA PHE A 123 11.72 4.82 -15.38
C PHE A 123 12.37 3.79 -16.32
N SER A 124 11.66 3.27 -17.32
CA SER A 124 12.18 2.34 -18.31
C SER A 124 11.54 2.56 -19.68
N ALA A 125 12.31 2.37 -20.75
CA ALA A 125 11.78 2.53 -22.12
C ALA A 125 10.83 1.39 -22.53
N ILE A 126 10.99 0.21 -21.91
CA ILE A 126 10.18 -0.98 -22.13
C ILE A 126 9.79 -1.58 -20.78
N ILE A 127 8.68 -2.33 -20.78
CA ILE A 127 8.25 -3.12 -19.62
C ILE A 127 8.84 -4.53 -19.79
N ASP A 128 9.90 -4.81 -19.03
CA ASP A 128 10.49 -6.14 -18.93
C ASP A 128 10.11 -6.76 -17.58
N ALA A 129 9.30 -7.82 -17.62
CA ALA A 129 8.80 -8.49 -16.42
C ALA A 129 9.94 -9.10 -15.59
N GLU A 130 10.92 -9.74 -16.23
CA GLU A 130 12.01 -10.42 -15.54
C GLU A 130 12.89 -9.41 -14.82
N GLU A 131 13.19 -8.28 -15.48
CA GLU A 131 13.97 -7.21 -14.86
C GLU A 131 13.24 -6.57 -13.68
N LEU A 132 11.91 -6.37 -13.76
CA LEU A 132 11.11 -5.83 -12.67
C LEU A 132 11.16 -6.75 -11.43
N TYR A 133 10.95 -8.06 -11.63
CA TYR A 133 11.02 -9.03 -10.53
C TYR A 133 12.42 -9.15 -9.96
N ARG A 134 13.46 -9.16 -10.81
CA ARG A 134 14.86 -9.19 -10.39
C ARG A 134 15.23 -7.97 -9.53
N GLN A 135 14.85 -6.76 -9.96
CA GLN A 135 15.08 -5.53 -9.18
C GLN A 135 14.36 -5.55 -7.83
N ALA A 136 13.15 -6.11 -7.78
CA ALA A 136 12.40 -6.25 -6.53
C ALA A 136 13.03 -7.31 -5.60
N GLU A 137 13.53 -8.43 -6.14
CA GLU A 137 14.27 -9.43 -5.35
C GLU A 137 15.54 -8.84 -4.73
N GLU A 138 16.32 -8.06 -5.49
CA GLU A 138 17.47 -7.31 -4.96
C GLU A 138 17.05 -6.29 -3.89
N ALA A 139 15.91 -5.63 -4.05
CA ALA A 139 15.41 -4.69 -3.06
C ALA A 139 15.02 -5.39 -1.76
N PHE A 140 14.34 -6.54 -1.83
CA PHE A 140 14.04 -7.35 -0.65
C PHE A 140 15.31 -7.87 0.03
N GLU A 141 16.33 -8.25 -0.73
CA GLU A 141 17.64 -8.64 -0.17
C GLU A 141 18.32 -7.51 0.59
N ALA A 142 18.32 -6.31 0.00
CA ALA A 142 18.86 -5.12 0.63
C ALA A 142 18.09 -4.77 1.92
N LEU A 143 16.75 -4.89 1.92
CA LEU A 143 15.93 -4.66 3.11
C LEU A 143 16.15 -5.74 4.20
N GLU A 144 16.25 -7.01 3.82
CA GLU A 144 16.60 -8.11 4.75
C GLU A 144 17.95 -7.82 5.43
N THR A 145 18.94 -7.39 4.64
CA THR A 145 20.27 -7.04 5.15
C THR A 145 20.23 -5.80 6.04
N ALA A 146 19.41 -4.80 5.70
CA ALA A 146 19.28 -3.55 6.45
C ALA A 146 18.57 -3.74 7.79
N LEU A 147 17.62 -4.68 7.85
CA LEU A 147 16.97 -5.07 9.10
C LEU A 147 17.94 -5.89 9.97
N GLY A 148 18.71 -6.80 9.37
CA GLY A 148 19.66 -7.62 10.10
C GLY A 148 18.97 -8.37 11.24
N GLU A 149 19.57 -8.35 12.44
CA GLU A 149 19.01 -8.96 13.64
C GLU A 149 18.11 -8.00 14.45
N ASP A 150 17.94 -6.76 13.99
CA ASP A 150 17.13 -5.77 14.69
C ASP A 150 15.64 -6.10 14.58
N LEU A 151 14.86 -5.73 15.60
CA LEU A 151 13.42 -5.94 15.60
C LEU A 151 12.69 -4.96 14.66
N TRP A 152 13.23 -3.76 14.54
CA TRP A 152 12.71 -2.63 13.77
C TRP A 152 13.85 -2.03 12.95
N PHE A 153 13.53 -1.44 11.81
CA PHE A 153 14.56 -0.88 10.94
C PHE A 153 15.34 0.24 11.66
N PHE A 154 16.62 0.33 11.32
CA PHE A 154 17.56 1.34 11.86
C PHE A 154 17.79 1.26 13.37
N GLY A 155 17.55 0.10 14.00
CA GLY A 155 17.78 -0.11 15.43
C GLY A 155 16.83 0.68 16.34
N ALA A 156 15.66 1.08 15.82
CA ALA A 156 14.67 1.81 16.60
C ALA A 156 14.08 0.94 17.73
N GLU A 157 13.64 1.57 18.84
CA GLU A 157 12.97 0.84 19.93
C GLU A 157 11.52 0.45 19.59
N LYS A 158 10.88 1.19 18.68
CA LYS A 158 9.48 1.04 18.26
C LYS A 158 9.38 1.10 16.73
N PRO A 159 8.35 0.50 16.11
CA PRO A 159 8.17 0.58 14.67
C PRO A 159 7.86 2.02 14.23
N GLY A 160 8.57 2.48 13.22
CA GLY A 160 8.41 3.80 12.61
C GLY A 160 7.61 3.77 11.30
N LEU A 161 7.61 4.91 10.61
CA LEU A 161 6.98 5.03 9.30
C LEU A 161 7.64 4.13 8.24
N PHE A 162 8.95 3.90 8.37
CA PHE A 162 9.67 2.99 7.48
C PHE A 162 9.17 1.55 7.64
N ASP A 163 9.06 1.06 8.87
CA ASP A 163 8.51 -0.26 9.17
C ASP A 163 7.10 -0.42 8.61
N ALA A 164 6.26 0.62 8.75
CA ALA A 164 4.92 0.63 8.17
C ALA A 164 4.94 0.60 6.63
N SER A 165 5.89 1.30 6.00
CA SER A 165 6.06 1.32 4.55
C SER A 165 6.46 -0.05 4.01
N VAL A 166 7.42 -0.73 4.66
CA VAL A 166 7.81 -2.11 4.32
C VAL A 166 6.63 -3.07 4.54
N PHE A 167 5.97 -2.96 5.70
CA PHE A 167 4.80 -3.76 6.07
C PHE A 167 3.67 -3.68 5.03
N SER A 168 3.43 -2.49 4.45
CA SER A 168 2.35 -2.29 3.49
C SER A 168 2.46 -3.20 2.26
N TYR A 169 3.67 -3.52 1.82
CA TYR A 169 3.90 -4.46 0.72
C TYR A 169 4.02 -5.90 1.23
N THR A 170 4.78 -6.14 2.30
CA THR A 170 5.04 -7.51 2.77
C THR A 170 3.77 -8.18 3.29
N HIS A 171 2.90 -7.43 3.98
CA HIS A 171 1.64 -7.95 4.47
C HIS A 171 0.72 -8.39 3.34
N LEU A 172 0.58 -7.57 2.28
CA LEU A 172 -0.29 -7.87 1.14
C LEU A 172 0.25 -9.02 0.28
N LEU A 173 1.57 -9.10 0.09
CA LEU A 173 2.20 -10.20 -0.63
C LEU A 173 2.03 -11.55 0.08
N MET A 174 1.92 -11.53 1.41
CA MET A 174 1.70 -12.72 2.23
C MET A 174 0.21 -13.03 2.46
N ASP A 175 -0.71 -12.19 1.98
CA ASP A 175 -2.14 -12.43 2.11
C ASP A 175 -2.63 -13.35 0.97
N ASP A 176 -2.80 -14.62 1.29
CA ASP A 176 -3.34 -15.63 0.36
C ASP A 176 -4.83 -15.41 0.05
N SER A 177 -5.53 -14.61 0.86
CA SER A 177 -6.93 -14.26 0.66
C SER A 177 -7.14 -13.00 -0.18
N LEU A 178 -6.06 -12.40 -0.70
CA LEU A 178 -6.15 -11.18 -1.49
C LEU A 178 -6.86 -11.44 -2.84
N GLY A 179 -8.05 -10.88 -3.00
CA GLY A 179 -8.89 -11.12 -4.18
C GLY A 179 -9.33 -12.58 -4.24
N ASN A 180 -8.99 -13.26 -5.33
CA ASN A 180 -9.16 -14.71 -5.52
C ASN A 180 -7.82 -15.46 -5.40
N GLY A 181 -6.79 -14.84 -4.80
CA GLY A 181 -5.46 -15.39 -4.64
C GLY A 181 -4.46 -15.01 -5.74
N TRP A 182 -3.18 -15.26 -5.46
CA TRP A 182 -2.05 -14.98 -6.36
C TRP A 182 -1.90 -16.09 -7.42
N THR A 183 -1.95 -15.70 -8.70
CA THR A 183 -1.70 -16.58 -9.85
C THR A 183 -0.22 -16.55 -10.27
N ASP A 184 0.35 -15.35 -10.42
CA ASP A 184 1.79 -15.14 -10.57
C ASP A 184 2.38 -14.84 -9.18
N THR A 185 3.12 -15.81 -8.64
CA THR A 185 3.66 -15.81 -7.28
C THR A 185 5.11 -15.34 -7.19
N ARG A 186 5.76 -14.95 -8.30
CA ARG A 186 7.21 -14.64 -8.31
C ARG A 186 7.62 -13.58 -7.29
N LEU A 187 6.86 -12.49 -7.19
CA LEU A 187 7.15 -11.42 -6.21
C LEU A 187 6.95 -11.89 -4.77
N ARG A 188 5.91 -12.70 -4.52
CA ARG A 188 5.65 -13.33 -3.22
C ARG A 188 6.77 -14.29 -2.85
N GLU A 189 7.19 -15.14 -3.78
CA GLU A 189 8.29 -16.09 -3.58
C GLU A 189 9.62 -15.39 -3.29
N ALA A 190 9.91 -14.27 -3.96
CA ALA A 190 11.09 -13.45 -3.67
C ALA A 190 11.10 -12.93 -2.22
N LEU A 191 9.93 -12.51 -1.70
CA LEU A 191 9.78 -12.11 -0.30
C LEU A 191 9.88 -13.30 0.65
N LEU A 192 9.27 -14.44 0.32
CA LEU A 192 9.25 -15.62 1.20
C LEU A 192 10.64 -16.24 1.46
N LYS A 193 11.65 -15.87 0.66
CA LYS A 193 13.06 -16.21 0.91
C LYS A 193 13.71 -15.38 2.03
N ARG A 194 13.04 -14.34 2.55
CA ARG A 194 13.59 -13.33 3.47
C ARG A 194 12.98 -13.48 4.87
N SER A 195 13.63 -14.30 5.70
CA SER A 195 13.13 -14.70 7.02
C SER A 195 12.96 -13.53 8.00
N HIS A 196 13.83 -12.53 7.95
CA HIS A 196 13.75 -11.39 8.87
C HIS A 196 12.60 -10.47 8.47
N LEU A 197 12.36 -10.25 7.17
CA LEU A 197 11.19 -9.52 6.69
C LEU A 197 9.86 -10.21 7.03
N ILE A 198 9.82 -11.55 6.95
CA ILE A 198 8.64 -12.32 7.39
C ILE A 198 8.40 -12.11 8.90
N SER A 199 9.45 -12.27 9.71
CA SER A 199 9.38 -12.11 11.16
C SER A 199 8.98 -10.69 11.57
N HIS A 200 9.49 -9.68 10.85
CA HIS A 200 9.13 -8.28 10.99
C HIS A 200 7.65 -8.05 10.74
N ARG A 201 7.13 -8.55 9.61
CA ARG A 201 5.70 -8.48 9.28
C ARG A 201 4.85 -9.11 10.37
N ASP A 202 5.20 -10.31 10.82
CA ASP A 202 4.42 -11.04 11.83
C ASP A 202 4.42 -10.32 13.18
N ARG A 203 5.53 -9.67 13.55
CA ARG A 203 5.63 -8.82 14.74
C ARG A 203 4.66 -7.63 14.67
N ILE A 204 4.55 -6.98 13.51
CA ILE A 204 3.61 -5.85 13.31
C ILE A 204 2.16 -6.35 13.41
N VAL A 205 1.82 -7.48 12.78
CA VAL A 205 0.48 -8.08 12.89
C VAL A 205 0.14 -8.39 14.34
N ALA A 206 1.04 -9.06 15.07
CA ALA A 206 0.80 -9.46 16.45
C ALA A 206 0.62 -8.24 17.39
N SER A 207 1.33 -7.14 17.14
CA SER A 207 1.31 -5.95 18.00
C SER A 207 0.16 -4.99 17.69
N HIS A 208 -0.18 -4.78 16.41
CA HIS A 208 -1.14 -3.75 15.99
C HIS A 208 -2.49 -4.32 15.51
N PHE A 209 -2.55 -5.62 15.20
CA PHE A 209 -3.76 -6.30 14.73
C PHE A 209 -4.05 -7.58 15.55
N PRO A 210 -4.10 -7.52 16.89
CA PRO A 210 -4.17 -8.71 17.75
C PRO A 210 -5.43 -9.58 17.54
N PHE A 211 -6.47 -9.05 16.89
CA PHE A 211 -7.73 -9.76 16.64
C PHE A 211 -7.87 -10.29 15.20
N SER A 212 -6.88 -10.11 14.32
CA SER A 212 -6.97 -10.52 12.91
C SER A 212 -6.65 -12.01 12.67
N ASN A 213 -6.61 -12.84 13.70
CA ASN A 213 -6.27 -14.26 13.56
C ASN A 213 -7.38 -15.01 12.78
N PRO A 214 -7.13 -15.48 11.55
CA PRO A 214 -8.17 -16.11 10.71
C PRO A 214 -8.64 -17.49 11.21
N GLY A 215 -8.10 -17.98 12.34
CA GLY A 215 -8.39 -19.29 12.92
C GLY A 215 -9.51 -19.36 13.95
N LYS A 216 -10.25 -18.27 14.25
CA LYS A 216 -11.41 -18.33 15.15
C LYS A 216 -12.68 -17.84 14.47
N SER A 217 -13.28 -18.73 13.70
CA SER A 217 -14.72 -18.71 13.46
C SER A 217 -15.42 -18.76 14.83
N LEU A 218 -16.22 -17.74 15.13
CA LEU A 218 -17.11 -17.73 16.29
C LEU A 218 -18.04 -18.95 16.18
N GLN A 219 -17.96 -19.85 17.16
CA GLN A 219 -19.01 -20.83 17.46
C GLN A 219 -20.20 -20.13 18.11
#